data_AF-A0A2S9GH50-F1
#
_entry.id   AF-A0A2S9GH50-F1
#
_cell.length_a   1.000
_cell.length_b   1.000
_cell.length_c   1.000
_cell.angle_alpha   90.00
_cell.angle_beta   90.00
_cell.angle_gamma   90.00
#
_symmetry.space_group_name_H-M   'P 1'
#
loop_
_entity.id
_entity.type
_entity.pdbx_description
1 polymer ?
#
loop_
_entity_poly.entity_id
_entity_poly.type
_entity_poly.pdbx_seq_one_letter_code
_entity_poly.pdbx_strand_id
1 'polypeptide(L)'
;QLNLQAVIFAGEALEPQRLRTWRESHPDSPRLLNLYGTTETTVHASFREIVNDDVDGDVSPVGGPLPDLAFFVLDQWLRPTPVGV
;
A
#
# COMPACT_ATOMS: atom_id res chain seq x y z
N GLN A 1 -17.41 6.56 -23.40
CA GLN A 1 -17.49 5.42 -22.47
C GLN A 1 -16.48 5.66 -21.35
N LEU A 2 -16.88 5.52 -20.09
CA LEU A 2 -15.98 5.68 -18.95
C LEU A 2 -15.29 4.34 -18.66
N ASN A 3 -13.98 4.38 -18.39
CA ASN A 3 -13.19 3.20 -18.04
C ASN A 3 -12.69 3.33 -16.60
N LEU A 4 -12.72 2.23 -15.85
CA LEU A 4 -12.18 2.18 -14.49
C LEU A 4 -10.65 2.24 -14.54
N GLN A 5 -10.06 3.26 -13.90
CA GLN A 5 -8.61 3.50 -13.94
C GLN A 5 -7.87 3.00 -12.70
N ALA A 6 -8.52 3.02 -11.53
CA ALA A 6 -7.91 2.61 -10.28
C ALA A 6 -8.94 2.00 -9.32
N VAL A 7 -8.48 1.05 -8.51
CA VAL A 7 -9.16 0.50 -7.33
C VAL A 7 -8.30 0.80 -6.12
N ILE A 8 -8.91 1.40 -5.10
CA ILE A 8 -8.23 1.82 -3.87
C ILE A 8 -8.69 0.92 -2.73
N PHE A 9 -7.72 0.30 -2.04
CA PHE A 9 -7.90 -0.43 -0.79
C PHE A 9 -7.41 0.44 0.36
N ALA A 10 -8.12 0.47 1.48
CA ALA A 10 -7.72 1.19 2.68
C ALA A 10 -8.51 0.69 3.90
N GLY A 11 -7.99 0.95 5.09
CA GLY A 11 -8.70 0.74 6.36
C GLY A 11 -8.38 -0.57 7.08
N GLU A 12 -7.91 -1.59 6.37
CA GLU A 12 -7.43 -2.85 6.94
C GLU A 12 -6.20 -3.37 6.19
N ALA A 13 -5.50 -4.35 6.75
CA ALA A 13 -4.36 -4.98 6.08
C ALA A 13 -4.85 -5.71 4.82
N LEU A 14 -4.23 -5.40 3.68
CA LEU A 14 -4.55 -6.05 2.42
C LEU A 14 -3.88 -7.43 2.38
N GLU A 15 -4.54 -8.43 1.80
CA GLU A 15 -3.95 -9.72 1.43
C GLU A 15 -3.68 -9.73 -0.09
N PRO A 16 -2.51 -9.28 -0.59
CA PRO A 16 -2.30 -9.09 -2.03
C PRO A 16 -2.44 -10.37 -2.86
N GLN A 17 -2.20 -11.53 -2.26
CA GLN A 17 -2.27 -12.84 -2.90
C GLN A 17 -3.67 -13.14 -3.43
N ARG A 18 -4.73 -12.61 -2.78
CA ARG A 18 -6.11 -12.71 -3.27
C ARG A 18 -6.35 -11.98 -4.58
N LEU A 19 -5.49 -11.03 -4.92
CA LEU A 19 -5.59 -10.21 -6.14
C LEU A 19 -4.90 -10.87 -7.34
N ARG A 20 -4.20 -12.00 -7.16
CA ARG A 20 -3.40 -12.67 -8.22
C ARG A 20 -4.21 -12.93 -9.50
N THR A 21 -5.29 -13.71 -9.41
CA THR A 21 -6.14 -14.05 -10.56
C THR A 21 -6.75 -12.80 -11.22
N TRP A 22 -7.07 -11.78 -10.42
CA TRP A 22 -7.62 -10.54 -10.95
C TRP A 22 -6.56 -9.76 -11.75
N ARG A 23 -5.32 -9.66 -11.25
CA ARG A 23 -4.23 -8.96 -11.97
C ARG A 23 -3.81 -9.70 -13.23
N GLU A 24 -3.80 -11.03 -13.21
CA GLU A 24 -3.54 -11.85 -14.40
C GLU A 24 -4.57 -11.62 -15.52
N SER A 25 -5.83 -11.38 -15.14
CA SER A 25 -6.90 -11.08 -16.10
C SER A 25 -6.97 -9.60 -16.52
N HIS A 26 -6.32 -8.70 -15.79
CA HIS A 26 -6.33 -7.25 -16.01
C HIS A 26 -4.92 -6.65 -15.90
N PRO A 27 -4.00 -7.01 -16.83
CA PRO A 27 -2.58 -6.65 -16.71
C PRO A 27 -2.32 -5.14 -16.81
N ASP A 28 -3.18 -4.40 -17.54
CA ASP A 28 -2.94 -2.98 -17.84
C ASP A 28 -3.80 -2.02 -17.00
N SER A 29 -5.02 -2.40 -16.64
CA SER A 29 -5.98 -1.51 -15.96
C SER A 29 -7.15 -2.29 -15.34
N PRO A 30 -7.70 -1.82 -14.20
CA PRO A 30 -7.26 -0.70 -13.38
C PRO A 30 -6.01 -0.96 -12.53
N ARG A 31 -5.34 0.13 -12.12
CA ARG A 31 -4.28 0.09 -11.11
C ARG A 31 -4.86 -0.31 -9.76
N LEU A 32 -4.18 -1.19 -9.05
CA LEU A 32 -4.55 -1.59 -7.69
C LEU A 32 -3.67 -0.85 -6.68
N LEU A 33 -4.27 -0.01 -5.83
CA LEU A 33 -3.54 0.85 -4.90
C LEU A 33 -3.93 0.51 -3.46
N ASN A 34 -2.97 0.11 -2.65
CA ASN A 34 -3.15 -0.03 -1.21
C ASN A 34 -2.75 1.27 -0.51
N LEU A 35 -3.69 1.95 0.12
CA LEU A 35 -3.47 3.22 0.81
C LEU A 35 -3.47 3.00 2.32
N TYR A 36 -2.56 3.69 2.99
CA TYR A 36 -2.49 3.70 4.46
C TYR A 36 -2.48 5.12 4.98
N GLY A 37 -3.22 5.33 6.06
CA GLY A 37 -3.27 6.57 6.83
C GLY A 37 -4.33 6.46 7.91
N THR A 38 -4.28 7.38 8.88
CA THR A 38 -5.30 7.50 9.92
C THR A 38 -6.12 8.78 9.70
N THR A 39 -7.16 8.95 10.49
CA THR A 39 -7.97 10.18 10.48
C THR A 39 -7.14 11.43 10.78
N GLU A 40 -6.18 11.34 11.70
CA GLU A 40 -5.28 12.40 12.15
C GLU A 40 -4.29 12.83 11.08
N THR A 41 -3.91 11.93 10.16
CA THR A 41 -3.03 12.22 9.02
C THR A 41 -3.80 12.59 7.75
N THR A 42 -5.07 13.02 7.88
CA THR A 42 -5.95 13.36 6.75
C THR A 42 -6.22 12.18 5.82
N VAL A 43 -6.71 11.07 6.40
CA VAL A 43 -7.20 9.86 5.72
C VAL A 43 -6.10 8.98 5.12
N HIS A 44 -5.19 9.53 4.32
CA HIS A 44 -4.14 8.78 3.65
C HIS A 44 -2.81 9.51 3.76
N ALA A 45 -1.76 8.77 4.14
CA ALA A 45 -0.41 9.28 4.29
C ALA A 45 0.61 8.56 3.40
N SER A 46 0.23 7.44 2.79
CA SER A 46 1.08 6.64 1.90
C SER A 46 0.25 5.78 0.95
N PHE A 47 0.89 5.30 -0.11
CA PHE A 47 0.31 4.25 -0.96
C PHE A 47 1.37 3.30 -1.51
N ARG A 48 0.95 2.06 -1.78
CA ARG A 48 1.65 1.07 -2.60
C ARG A 48 0.79 0.72 -3.81
N GLU A 49 1.36 0.81 -5.01
CA GLU A 49 0.79 0.15 -6.18
C GLU A 49 1.14 -1.33 -6.16
N ILE A 50 0.12 -2.19 -6.26
CA ILE A 50 0.28 -3.65 -6.18
C ILE A 50 0.80 -4.19 -7.51
N VAL A 51 2.01 -4.77 -7.46
CA VAL A 51 2.69 -5.40 -8.60
C VAL A 51 2.76 -6.92 -8.47
N ASN A 52 3.38 -7.61 -9.43
CA ASN A 52 3.51 -9.07 -9.43
C ASN A 52 4.22 -9.58 -8.16
N ASP A 53 5.33 -8.94 -7.80
CA ASP A 53 6.10 -9.33 -6.62
C ASP A 53 5.30 -9.23 -5.32
N ASP A 54 4.34 -8.28 -5.24
CA ASP A 54 3.48 -8.13 -4.06
C ASP A 54 2.52 -9.31 -3.89
N VAL A 55 2.00 -9.87 -5.00
CA VAL A 55 1.05 -11.00 -4.93
C VAL A 55 1.73 -12.35 -4.70
N ASP A 56 3.07 -12.39 -4.78
CA ASP A 56 3.91 -13.55 -4.45
C ASP A 56 4.42 -13.53 -2.99
N GLY A 57 4.43 -12.38 -2.32
CA GLY A 57 4.80 -12.26 -0.90
C GLY A 57 3.68 -12.65 0.07
N ASP A 58 3.90 -12.47 1.37
CA ASP A 58 2.94 -12.71 2.48
C ASP A 58 2.67 -11.45 3.34
N VAL A 59 3.15 -10.29 2.90
CA VAL A 59 3.04 -9.01 3.62
C VAL A 59 1.99 -8.09 3.00
N SER A 60 1.43 -7.19 3.83
CA SER A 60 0.59 -6.07 3.38
C SER A 60 1.43 -4.80 3.27
N PRO A 61 2.00 -4.48 2.09
CA PRO A 61 2.82 -3.29 1.95
C PRO A 61 1.97 -2.01 2.00
N VAL A 62 2.40 -1.03 2.82
CA VAL A 62 1.76 0.30 2.90
C VAL A 62 2.42 1.35 2.00
N GLY A 63 3.58 1.02 1.45
CA GLY A 63 4.34 1.91 0.57
C GLY A 63 5.14 2.98 1.32
N GLY A 64 5.43 4.08 0.61
CA GLY A 64 6.18 5.22 1.14
C GLY A 64 5.27 6.42 1.42
N PRO A 65 5.74 7.40 2.22
CA PRO A 65 4.95 8.58 2.54
C PRO A 65 4.61 9.38 1.27
N LEU A 66 3.42 9.99 1.25
CA LEU A 66 3.04 10.99 0.25
C LEU A 66 4.01 12.19 0.30
N PRO A 67 4.07 13.01 -0.76
CA PRO A 67 4.82 14.25 -0.75
C PRO A 67 4.48 15.09 0.49
N ASP A 68 5.50 15.72 1.08
CA ASP A 68 5.42 16.54 2.30
C ASP A 68 5.14 15.79 3.61
N LEU A 69 5.02 14.45 3.58
CA LEU A 69 4.92 13.60 4.76
C LEU A 69 6.21 12.80 4.99
N ALA A 70 6.37 12.28 6.20
CA ALA A 70 7.50 11.44 6.57
C ALA A 70 7.03 10.32 7.51
N PHE A 71 7.58 9.12 7.31
CA PHE A 71 7.36 7.96 8.17
C PHE A 71 8.63 7.67 8.96
N PHE A 72 8.45 7.31 10.23
CA PHE A 72 9.53 6.92 11.12
C PHE A 72 9.10 5.65 11.87
N VAL A 73 9.97 4.63 11.86
CA VAL A 73 9.87 3.49 12.78
C VAL A 73 10.84 3.75 13.92
N LEU A 74 10.31 3.85 15.12
CA LEU A 74 11.06 4.30 16.30
C LEU A 74 11.00 3.23 17.40
N ASP A 75 12.09 3.10 18.14
CA ASP A 75 12.12 2.31 19.38
C ASP A 75 11.42 3.05 20.55
N GLN A 76 11.38 2.41 21.73
CA GLN A 76 10.77 2.99 22.94
C GLN A 76 11.46 4.27 23.46
N TRP A 77 12.63 4.62 22.93
CA TRP A 77 13.37 5.85 23.26
C TRP A 77 13.35 6.86 22.12
N LEU A 78 12.45 6.70 21.14
CA LEU A 78 12.26 7.56 19.97
C LEU A 78 13.46 7.63 19.03
N ARG A 79 14.24 6.54 18.94
CA ARG A 79 15.38 6.44 18.01
C ARG A 79 14.99 5.64 16.77
N PRO A 80 15.46 6.01 15.55
CA PRO A 80 15.21 5.22 14.35
C PRO A 80 15.72 3.79 14.48
N THR A 81 14.88 2.82 14.10
CA THR A 81 15.28 1.40 14.07
C THR A 81 16.02 1.06 12.78
N PRO A 82 16.91 0.04 12.79
CA PRO A 82 17.45 -0.53 11.57
C PRO A 82 16.36 -1.15 10.68
N VAL A 83 16.62 -1.25 9.38
CA VAL A 83 15.70 -1.90 8.44
C VAL A 83 15.45 -3.36 8.86
N GLY A 84 14.17 -3.73 8.99
CA GLY A 84 13.73 -5.09 9.31
C GLY A 84 13.60 -5.41 10.80
N VAL A 85 13.70 -4.41 11.69
CA VAL A 85 13.51 -4.52 13.15
C VAL A 85 12.15 -3.98 13.57
#